data_AF-A0A3B5A5M8-F1
#
_entry.id   AF-A0A3B5A5M8-F1
#
_cell.length_a   1.000
_cell.length_b   1.000
_cell.length_c   1.000
_cell.angle_alpha   90.00
_cell.angle_beta   90.00
_cell.angle_gamma   90.00
#
_symmetry.space_group_name_H-M   'P 1'
#
loop_
_entity.id
_entity.type
_entity.pdbx_description
1 polymer ?
#
loop_
_entity_poly.entity_id
_entity_poly.type
_entity_poly.pdbx_seq_one_letter_code
_entity_poly.pdbx_strand_id
1 'polypeptide(L)'
;MIEDWKTALKKEPTPRLFREVTQAFKAAVATTKGEGGGQCRYKVADSSVFNALVLFCIRDIHVTMQRMLNLKPDKDQKKLVFPSSSPKWQRNQLDIKMYLSGVVQLLSCLTEATVITAVLQHTNQLVPYYLCLPKQCRHLVKWSTGEETSRVLAFLALNKICRHKQETYLNPILKQMYISYVQNCKFTSPNVLPMINFMQRTLSEMYALDTQATYQHSFMYIRQLAIHLRNAMTMKKKETYQSVYNWQYIHCLYLWCRVLSTLHPSDVLQPLIYPLCQVIIGTIKLVPTARYYPLRMHCCRALTLLSSSTKTFVPVLPFLVEIFQQVDFNKKPGRMSKKPINFAVILKLNKVNLMEKAYKDGLIDQLYDLILEYFHTQANSIGFPELALPTIIQLKAFLKECKVANYSKPVRQLLEKVQENSSYITGRRQKAAFGVADAAAVAAWEKQIQEEGTPLSRYYSQWKKLREKEIQLEISGKERMEDLDLPEIKRKKIQEKKAEDKKEFKDLFQSDSDSDGDDAGIKIKDEKASKTPQPLSSSALIKLAEGDEDVVEDLELSDDD
;
A
#
# COMPACT_ATOMS: atom_id res chain seq x y z
N MET A 1 -14.50 -37.98 -31.16
CA MET A 1 -15.59 -37.04 -30.81
C MET A 1 -15.13 -35.60 -30.69
N ILE A 2 -14.26 -35.21 -29.74
CA ILE A 2 -13.83 -33.80 -29.60
C ILE A 2 -13.06 -33.31 -30.86
N GLU A 3 -12.15 -34.11 -31.41
CA GLU A 3 -11.44 -33.75 -32.65
C GLU A 3 -12.40 -33.69 -33.88
N ASP A 4 -13.46 -34.50 -33.90
CA ASP A 4 -14.49 -34.44 -34.95
C ASP A 4 -15.32 -33.16 -34.82
N TRP A 5 -15.69 -32.77 -33.61
CA TRP A 5 -16.36 -31.48 -33.35
C TRP A 5 -15.47 -30.30 -33.75
N LYS A 6 -14.18 -30.37 -33.44
CA LYS A 6 -13.20 -29.33 -33.77
C LYS A 6 -12.99 -29.18 -35.27
N THR A 7 -12.96 -30.28 -36.03
CA THR A 7 -12.86 -30.23 -37.49
C THR A 7 -14.16 -29.75 -38.13
N ALA A 8 -15.32 -30.18 -37.63
CA ALA A 8 -16.63 -29.76 -38.11
C ALA A 8 -16.91 -28.25 -37.85
N LEU A 9 -16.59 -27.75 -36.65
CA LEU A 9 -16.72 -26.32 -36.30
C LEU A 9 -15.78 -25.41 -37.09
N LYS A 10 -14.61 -25.92 -37.50
CA LYS A 10 -13.68 -25.19 -38.38
C LYS A 10 -14.19 -25.06 -39.81
N LYS A 11 -14.87 -26.09 -40.34
CA LYS A 11 -15.45 -26.10 -41.69
C LYS A 11 -16.73 -25.27 -41.77
N GLU A 12 -17.78 -25.64 -41.03
CA GLU A 12 -19.05 -24.92 -41.01
C GLU A 12 -19.67 -24.92 -39.61
N PRO A 13 -19.76 -23.77 -38.93
CA PRO A 13 -20.33 -23.71 -37.59
C PRO A 13 -21.86 -23.75 -37.66
N THR A 14 -22.46 -24.92 -37.38
CA THR A 14 -23.92 -25.09 -37.32
C THR A 14 -24.47 -24.87 -35.90
N PRO A 15 -25.69 -24.33 -35.73
CA PRO A 15 -26.31 -24.16 -34.41
C PRO A 15 -26.50 -25.45 -33.63
N ARG A 16 -26.74 -26.57 -34.31
CA ARG A 16 -26.90 -27.90 -33.69
C ARG A 16 -25.59 -28.36 -33.04
N LEU A 17 -24.49 -28.26 -33.78
CA LEU A 17 -23.16 -28.64 -33.30
C LEU A 17 -22.72 -27.73 -32.14
N PHE A 18 -23.00 -26.43 -32.22
CA PHE A 18 -22.74 -25.50 -31.11
C PHE A 18 -23.53 -25.86 -29.84
N ARG A 19 -24.81 -26.25 -29.98
CA ARG A 19 -25.64 -26.69 -28.87
C ARG A 19 -25.14 -27.98 -28.22
N GLU A 20 -24.65 -28.94 -29.01
CA GLU A 20 -24.08 -30.18 -28.49
C GLU A 20 -22.81 -29.90 -27.66
N VAL A 21 -21.91 -29.07 -28.18
CA VAL A 21 -20.68 -28.67 -27.48
C VAL A 21 -20.98 -27.89 -26.19
N THR A 22 -21.92 -26.95 -26.22
CA THR A 22 -22.29 -26.16 -25.02
C THR A 22 -23.01 -27.01 -23.97
N GLN A 23 -23.81 -28.00 -24.37
CA GLN A 23 -24.39 -28.98 -23.44
C GLN A 23 -23.32 -29.88 -22.81
N ALA A 24 -22.35 -30.35 -23.60
CA ALA A 24 -21.22 -31.13 -23.10
C ALA A 24 -20.37 -30.30 -22.11
N PHE A 25 -20.09 -29.04 -22.44
CA PHE A 25 -19.38 -28.11 -21.56
C PHE A 25 -20.14 -27.85 -20.25
N LYS A 26 -21.45 -27.60 -20.31
CA LYS A 26 -22.28 -27.43 -19.11
C LYS A 26 -22.22 -28.68 -18.22
N ALA A 27 -22.33 -29.87 -18.80
CA ALA A 27 -22.24 -31.12 -18.06
C ALA A 27 -20.87 -31.29 -17.39
N ALA A 28 -19.79 -30.97 -18.11
CA ALA A 28 -18.42 -31.01 -17.61
C ALA A 28 -18.22 -30.06 -16.42
N VAL A 29 -18.74 -28.83 -16.52
CA VAL A 29 -18.62 -27.85 -15.43
C VAL A 29 -19.51 -28.24 -14.24
N ALA A 30 -20.69 -28.83 -14.45
CA ALA A 30 -21.55 -29.29 -13.36
C ALA A 30 -20.88 -30.38 -12.49
N THR A 31 -20.12 -31.28 -13.11
CA THR A 31 -19.35 -32.30 -12.36
C THR A 31 -18.30 -31.70 -11.40
N THR A 32 -17.85 -30.45 -11.61
CA THR A 32 -16.86 -29.81 -10.73
C THR A 32 -17.42 -29.33 -9.37
N LYS A 33 -18.74 -29.18 -9.23
CA LYS A 33 -19.39 -28.76 -7.97
C LYS A 33 -19.92 -29.92 -7.11
N GLY A 34 -19.80 -31.16 -7.56
CA GLY A 34 -20.44 -32.30 -6.90
C GLY A 34 -21.98 -32.33 -7.03
N GLU A 35 -22.59 -31.40 -7.78
CA GLU A 35 -24.02 -31.43 -8.10
C GLU A 35 -24.30 -32.51 -9.16
N GLY A 36 -24.41 -33.76 -8.72
CA GLY A 36 -24.80 -34.91 -9.56
C GLY A 36 -26.29 -34.94 -9.97
N GLY A 37 -26.98 -33.79 -10.06
CA GLY A 37 -28.45 -33.76 -9.97
C GLY A 37 -29.23 -33.09 -11.09
N GLY A 38 -28.61 -32.66 -12.19
CA GLY A 38 -29.35 -32.18 -13.36
C GLY A 38 -29.31 -33.21 -14.48
N GLN A 39 -30.45 -33.60 -15.07
CA GLN A 39 -30.51 -34.42 -16.29
C GLN A 39 -29.68 -33.77 -17.42
N CYS A 40 -28.40 -34.12 -17.48
CA CYS A 40 -27.48 -33.67 -18.51
C CYS A 40 -27.31 -34.80 -19.52
N ARG A 41 -27.48 -34.47 -20.81
CA ARG A 41 -27.38 -35.44 -21.92
C ARG A 41 -25.99 -36.10 -22.03
N TYR A 42 -24.96 -35.46 -21.47
CA TYR A 42 -23.58 -35.92 -21.48
C TYR A 42 -23.09 -36.13 -20.04
N LYS A 43 -22.26 -37.15 -19.83
CA LYS A 43 -21.54 -37.40 -18.57
C LYS A 43 -20.06 -37.49 -18.89
N VAL A 44 -19.27 -36.59 -18.33
CA VAL A 44 -17.81 -36.60 -18.50
C VAL A 44 -17.20 -37.47 -17.40
N ALA A 45 -16.64 -38.61 -17.79
CA ALA A 45 -16.15 -39.61 -16.84
C ALA A 45 -14.64 -39.50 -16.54
N ASP A 46 -13.86 -38.86 -17.41
CA ASP A 46 -12.40 -38.80 -17.34
C ASP A 46 -11.89 -37.35 -17.28
N SER A 47 -10.96 -37.08 -16.37
CA SER A 47 -10.27 -35.79 -16.19
C SER A 47 -9.51 -35.36 -17.46
N SER A 48 -8.97 -36.31 -18.23
CA SER A 48 -8.30 -36.02 -19.50
C SER A 48 -9.26 -35.43 -20.54
N VAL A 49 -10.47 -36.01 -20.62
CA VAL A 49 -11.56 -35.58 -21.51
C VAL A 49 -12.12 -34.22 -21.06
N PHE A 50 -12.22 -33.99 -19.74
CA PHE A 50 -12.59 -32.69 -19.18
C PHE A 50 -11.62 -31.59 -19.63
N ASN A 51 -10.31 -31.78 -19.43
CA ASN A 51 -9.30 -30.79 -19.80
C ASN A 51 -9.27 -30.52 -21.31
N ALA A 52 -9.36 -31.57 -22.13
CA ALA A 52 -9.42 -31.44 -23.58
C ALA A 52 -10.66 -30.66 -24.05
N LEU A 53 -11.82 -30.92 -23.44
CA LEU A 53 -13.06 -30.21 -23.73
C LEU A 53 -13.00 -28.75 -23.32
N VAL A 54 -12.49 -28.45 -22.12
CA VAL A 54 -12.35 -27.08 -21.61
C VAL A 54 -11.37 -26.27 -22.48
N LEU A 55 -10.21 -26.82 -22.82
CA LEU A 55 -9.24 -26.18 -23.73
C LEU A 55 -9.83 -25.92 -25.11
N PHE A 56 -10.56 -26.89 -25.66
CA PHE A 56 -11.27 -26.75 -26.92
C PHE A 56 -12.29 -25.60 -26.85
N CYS A 57 -13.11 -25.55 -25.81
CA CYS A 57 -14.08 -24.50 -25.59
C CYS A 57 -13.43 -23.11 -25.50
N ILE A 58 -12.40 -22.96 -24.66
CA ILE A 58 -11.69 -21.69 -24.44
C ILE A 58 -11.05 -21.18 -25.74
N ARG A 59 -10.47 -22.05 -26.58
CA ARG A 59 -9.77 -21.63 -27.79
C ARG A 59 -10.71 -21.35 -28.96
N ASP A 60 -11.67 -22.25 -29.20
CA ASP A 60 -12.33 -22.32 -30.51
C ASP A 60 -13.78 -21.77 -30.48
N ILE A 61 -14.43 -21.66 -29.30
CA ILE A 61 -15.83 -21.20 -29.22
C ILE A 61 -15.98 -19.71 -29.54
N HIS A 62 -15.05 -18.84 -29.13
CA HIS A 62 -15.18 -17.41 -29.41
C HIS A 62 -15.23 -17.14 -30.92
N VAL A 63 -14.30 -17.75 -31.67
CA VAL A 63 -14.23 -17.66 -33.14
C VAL A 63 -15.47 -18.26 -33.79
N THR A 64 -15.95 -19.39 -33.26
CA THR A 64 -17.20 -20.03 -33.71
C THR A 64 -18.39 -19.07 -33.56
N MET A 65 -18.56 -18.45 -32.39
CA MET A 65 -19.66 -17.52 -32.13
C MET A 65 -19.63 -16.30 -33.06
N GLN A 66 -18.43 -15.77 -33.34
CA GLN A 66 -18.27 -14.67 -34.31
C GLN A 66 -18.72 -15.08 -35.71
N ARG A 67 -18.28 -16.26 -36.19
CA ARG A 67 -18.68 -16.79 -37.50
C ARG A 67 -20.17 -17.09 -37.58
N MET A 68 -20.76 -17.71 -36.56
CA MET A 68 -22.20 -18.01 -36.52
C MET A 68 -23.08 -16.76 -36.60
N LEU A 69 -22.63 -15.67 -35.96
CA LEU A 69 -23.34 -14.40 -35.94
C LEU A 69 -22.97 -13.48 -37.12
N ASN A 70 -22.06 -13.90 -38.01
CA ASN A 70 -21.53 -13.10 -39.12
C ASN A 70 -21.01 -11.72 -38.68
N LEU A 71 -20.39 -11.65 -37.49
CA LEU A 71 -19.83 -10.40 -36.99
C LEU A 71 -18.53 -10.11 -37.75
N LYS A 72 -18.52 -9.07 -38.59
CA LYS A 72 -17.29 -8.59 -39.22
C LYS A 72 -16.45 -7.84 -38.17
N PRO A 73 -15.13 -8.08 -38.08
CA PRO A 73 -14.27 -7.22 -37.28
C PRO A 73 -14.33 -5.81 -37.88
N ASP A 74 -14.61 -4.81 -37.04
CA ASP A 74 -14.62 -3.41 -37.46
C ASP A 74 -13.21 -3.02 -37.96
N LYS A 75 -13.13 -2.27 -39.06
CA LYS A 75 -11.85 -1.80 -39.61
C LYS A 75 -11.18 -0.78 -38.69
N ASP A 76 -11.99 -0.07 -37.90
CA ASP A 76 -11.55 0.78 -36.80
C ASP A 76 -11.76 0.03 -35.48
N GLN A 77 -10.70 -0.50 -34.87
CA GLN A 77 -10.70 -1.25 -33.60
C GLN A 77 -11.27 -0.49 -32.37
N LYS A 78 -11.92 0.67 -32.57
CA LYS A 78 -12.44 1.56 -31.52
C LYS A 78 -13.90 1.31 -31.14
N LYS A 79 -14.72 0.66 -31.99
CA LYS A 79 -16.13 0.36 -31.64
C LYS A 79 -16.35 -1.14 -31.43
N LEU A 80 -16.88 -1.47 -30.26
CA LEU A 80 -17.22 -2.85 -29.91
C LEU A 80 -18.42 -3.30 -30.75
N VAL A 81 -18.25 -4.33 -31.58
CA VAL A 81 -19.36 -4.90 -32.35
C VAL A 81 -20.25 -5.70 -31.40
N PHE A 82 -21.48 -5.23 -31.18
CA PHE A 82 -22.43 -5.91 -30.31
C PHE A 82 -23.02 -7.15 -31.01
N PRO A 83 -23.01 -8.33 -30.36
CA PRO A 83 -23.66 -9.54 -30.87
C PRO A 83 -25.16 -9.38 -31.14
N SER A 84 -25.84 -8.46 -30.43
CA SER A 84 -27.26 -8.14 -30.61
C SER A 84 -27.59 -7.48 -31.95
N SER A 85 -26.60 -6.93 -32.65
CA SER A 85 -26.80 -6.34 -33.98
C SER A 85 -26.99 -7.39 -35.08
N SER A 86 -26.72 -8.67 -34.79
CA SER A 86 -26.91 -9.75 -35.75
C SER A 86 -28.36 -10.25 -35.77
N PRO A 87 -28.98 -10.44 -36.95
CA PRO A 87 -30.33 -11.02 -37.05
C PRO A 87 -30.39 -12.47 -36.53
N LYS A 88 -29.23 -13.15 -36.43
CA LYS A 88 -29.12 -14.53 -35.92
C LYS A 88 -28.97 -14.59 -34.39
N TRP A 89 -28.97 -13.46 -33.69
CA TRP A 89 -28.80 -13.39 -32.24
C TRP A 89 -29.91 -14.13 -31.49
N GLN A 90 -31.18 -13.83 -31.78
CA GLN A 90 -32.33 -14.40 -31.08
C GLN A 90 -32.36 -15.93 -31.15
N ARG A 91 -32.00 -16.50 -32.31
CA ARG A 91 -31.99 -17.96 -32.54
C ARG A 91 -30.92 -18.69 -31.70
N ASN A 92 -29.79 -18.03 -31.44
CA ASN A 92 -28.64 -18.65 -30.76
C ASN A 92 -28.49 -18.16 -29.31
N GLN A 93 -29.32 -17.22 -28.86
CA GLN A 93 -29.18 -16.55 -27.56
C GLN A 93 -29.20 -17.53 -26.38
N LEU A 94 -30.04 -18.57 -26.45
CA LEU A 94 -30.18 -19.55 -25.35
C LEU A 94 -28.89 -20.34 -25.14
N ASP A 95 -28.29 -20.84 -26.22
CA ASP A 95 -27.06 -21.64 -26.17
C ASP A 95 -25.86 -20.77 -25.78
N ILE A 96 -25.80 -19.53 -26.28
CA ILE A 96 -24.79 -18.54 -25.88
C ILE A 96 -24.90 -18.24 -24.39
N LYS A 97 -26.12 -18.00 -23.88
CA LYS A 97 -26.35 -17.76 -22.45
C LYS A 97 -25.91 -18.95 -21.61
N MET A 98 -26.21 -20.18 -22.05
CA MET A 98 -25.80 -21.41 -21.37
C MET A 98 -24.27 -21.51 -21.26
N TYR A 99 -23.55 -21.22 -22.35
CA TYR A 99 -22.10 -21.20 -22.37
C TYR A 99 -21.53 -20.16 -21.41
N LEU A 100 -22.02 -18.93 -21.46
CA LEU A 100 -21.55 -17.83 -20.61
C LEU A 100 -21.76 -18.12 -19.12
N SER A 101 -22.89 -18.75 -18.75
CA SER A 101 -23.10 -19.23 -17.38
C SER A 101 -22.10 -20.32 -17.00
N GLY A 102 -21.83 -21.26 -17.91
CA GLY A 102 -20.84 -22.31 -17.69
C GLY A 102 -19.42 -21.75 -17.47
N VAL A 103 -19.03 -20.71 -18.22
CA VAL A 103 -17.71 -20.06 -18.05
C VAL A 103 -17.60 -19.40 -16.68
N VAL A 104 -18.65 -18.72 -16.22
CA VAL A 104 -18.68 -18.13 -14.87
C VAL A 104 -18.63 -19.20 -13.79
N GLN A 105 -19.38 -20.29 -13.96
CA GLN A 105 -19.37 -21.41 -13.03
C GLN A 105 -18.00 -22.07 -12.98
N LEU A 106 -17.34 -22.24 -14.13
CA LEU A 106 -15.98 -22.77 -14.22
C LEU A 106 -15.01 -21.88 -13.42
N LEU A 107 -15.03 -20.56 -13.64
CA LEU A 107 -14.21 -19.61 -12.86
C LEU A 107 -14.43 -19.70 -11.35
N SER A 108 -15.63 -20.09 -10.90
CA SER A 108 -15.92 -20.23 -9.47
C SER A 108 -15.31 -21.47 -8.81
N CYS A 109 -14.96 -22.48 -9.61
CA CYS A 109 -14.50 -23.80 -9.13
C CYS A 109 -13.02 -24.08 -9.43
N LEU A 110 -12.36 -23.23 -10.22
CA LEU A 110 -10.95 -23.40 -10.58
C LEU A 110 -10.02 -22.98 -9.44
N THR A 111 -8.98 -23.79 -9.24
CA THR A 111 -7.90 -23.53 -8.27
C THR A 111 -6.55 -23.27 -8.94
N GLU A 112 -6.33 -23.77 -10.16
CA GLU A 112 -5.05 -23.65 -10.87
C GLU A 112 -4.91 -22.30 -11.60
N ALA A 113 -3.86 -21.55 -11.29
CA ALA A 113 -3.67 -20.17 -11.76
C ALA A 113 -3.52 -20.04 -13.29
N THR A 114 -2.86 -21.00 -13.94
CA THR A 114 -2.67 -21.06 -15.39
C THR A 114 -4.01 -21.19 -16.12
N VAL A 115 -4.89 -22.06 -15.63
CA VAL A 115 -6.22 -22.30 -16.18
C VAL A 115 -7.13 -21.10 -15.92
N ILE A 116 -7.09 -20.52 -14.71
CA ILE A 116 -7.82 -19.28 -14.39
C ILE A 116 -7.43 -18.16 -15.36
N THR A 117 -6.14 -18.00 -15.61
CA THR A 117 -5.61 -16.99 -16.55
C THR A 117 -6.15 -17.21 -17.97
N ALA A 118 -6.11 -18.46 -18.47
CA ALA A 118 -6.64 -18.79 -19.80
C ALA A 118 -8.15 -18.56 -19.93
N VAL A 119 -8.92 -18.93 -18.89
CA VAL A 119 -10.37 -18.69 -18.86
C VAL A 119 -10.67 -17.20 -18.79
N LEU A 120 -9.94 -16.41 -17.99
CA LEU A 120 -10.13 -14.96 -17.92
C LEU A 120 -9.75 -14.23 -19.22
N GLN A 121 -8.73 -14.69 -19.94
CA GLN A 121 -8.43 -14.20 -21.29
C GLN A 121 -9.61 -14.42 -22.24
N HIS A 122 -10.19 -15.62 -22.19
CA HIS A 122 -11.38 -15.93 -22.96
C HIS A 122 -12.60 -15.10 -22.53
N THR A 123 -12.82 -14.90 -21.23
CA THR A 123 -13.86 -14.02 -20.69
C THR A 123 -13.75 -12.59 -21.23
N ASN A 124 -12.52 -12.05 -21.33
CA ASN A 124 -12.28 -10.72 -21.91
C ASN A 124 -12.70 -10.60 -23.38
N GLN A 125 -12.54 -11.68 -24.15
CA GLN A 125 -13.04 -11.77 -25.52
C GLN A 125 -14.57 -11.85 -25.57
N LEU A 126 -15.19 -12.47 -24.55
CA LEU A 126 -16.64 -12.65 -24.44
C LEU A 126 -17.40 -11.45 -23.86
N VAL A 127 -16.71 -10.40 -23.39
CA VAL A 127 -17.35 -9.18 -22.84
C VAL A 127 -18.48 -8.60 -23.72
N PRO A 128 -18.37 -8.49 -25.06
CA PRO A 128 -19.47 -8.01 -25.90
C PRO A 128 -20.76 -8.82 -25.74
N TYR A 129 -20.64 -10.13 -25.51
CA TYR A 129 -21.78 -11.04 -25.31
C TYR A 129 -22.39 -10.91 -23.93
N TYR A 130 -21.55 -10.73 -22.89
CA TYR A 130 -22.00 -10.44 -21.53
C TYR A 130 -22.76 -9.11 -21.44
N LEU A 131 -22.34 -8.09 -22.19
CA LEU A 131 -23.03 -6.79 -22.25
C LEU A 131 -24.44 -6.87 -22.85
N CYS A 132 -24.70 -7.85 -23.71
CA CYS A 132 -26.05 -8.14 -24.22
C CYS A 132 -26.90 -8.97 -23.24
N LEU A 133 -26.32 -9.50 -22.16
CA LEU A 133 -26.96 -10.43 -21.22
C LEU A 133 -26.74 -10.01 -19.75
N PRO A 134 -27.52 -9.05 -19.23
CA PRO A 134 -27.27 -8.42 -17.93
C PRO A 134 -27.24 -9.34 -16.72
N LYS A 135 -28.03 -10.42 -16.73
CA LYS A 135 -28.06 -11.40 -15.63
C LYS A 135 -26.73 -12.13 -15.48
N GLN A 136 -26.03 -12.41 -16.58
CA GLN A 136 -24.76 -13.15 -16.54
C GLN A 136 -23.56 -12.25 -16.19
N CYS A 137 -23.62 -10.96 -16.56
CA CYS A 137 -22.60 -9.97 -16.17
C CYS A 137 -22.39 -9.89 -14.66
N ARG A 138 -23.47 -9.94 -13.87
CA ARG A 138 -23.41 -9.76 -12.40
C ARG A 138 -22.58 -10.82 -11.67
N HIS A 139 -22.33 -11.95 -12.30
CA HIS A 139 -21.61 -13.07 -11.68
C HIS A 139 -20.11 -13.09 -12.03
N LEU A 140 -19.61 -12.16 -12.85
CA LEU A 140 -18.20 -12.05 -13.25
C LEU A 140 -17.27 -11.38 -12.20
N VAL A 141 -17.71 -11.29 -10.96
CA VAL A 141 -17.18 -10.33 -9.97
C VAL A 141 -16.19 -10.98 -9.00
N LYS A 142 -15.20 -11.74 -9.49
CA LYS A 142 -14.05 -12.17 -8.68
C LYS A 142 -12.78 -11.49 -9.16
N TRP A 143 -12.60 -10.24 -8.74
CA TRP A 143 -11.44 -9.41 -9.09
C TRP A 143 -10.38 -9.36 -7.98
N SER A 144 -10.77 -9.62 -6.73
CA SER A 144 -9.90 -9.48 -5.55
C SER A 144 -9.06 -10.72 -5.22
N THR A 145 -9.28 -11.85 -5.89
CA THR A 145 -8.65 -13.14 -5.56
C THR A 145 -7.79 -13.67 -6.70
N GLY A 146 -6.78 -14.48 -6.37
CA GLY A 146 -5.86 -15.10 -7.33
C GLY A 146 -4.55 -14.34 -7.54
N GLU A 147 -3.74 -14.83 -8.46
CA GLU A 147 -2.43 -14.25 -8.82
C GLU A 147 -2.55 -12.90 -9.53
N GLU A 148 -1.44 -12.15 -9.61
CA GLU A 148 -1.42 -10.81 -10.20
C GLU A 148 -1.96 -10.77 -11.63
N THR A 149 -1.54 -11.69 -12.49
CA THR A 149 -2.01 -11.80 -13.89
C THR A 149 -3.52 -12.03 -13.97
N SER A 150 -4.06 -12.88 -13.10
CA SER A 150 -5.49 -13.17 -13.03
C SER A 150 -6.28 -11.93 -12.59
N ARG A 151 -5.80 -11.20 -11.57
CA ARG A 151 -6.43 -9.95 -11.12
C ARG A 151 -6.42 -8.87 -12.19
N VAL A 152 -5.34 -8.74 -12.95
CA VAL A 152 -5.25 -7.81 -14.10
C VAL A 152 -6.29 -8.15 -15.16
N LEU A 153 -6.42 -9.42 -15.55
CA LEU A 153 -7.39 -9.83 -16.56
C LEU A 153 -8.84 -9.65 -16.08
N ALA A 154 -9.12 -9.94 -14.81
CA ALA A 154 -10.43 -9.69 -14.21
C ALA A 154 -10.77 -8.19 -14.22
N PHE A 155 -9.80 -7.33 -13.86
CA PHE A 155 -9.95 -5.88 -13.91
C PHE A 155 -10.26 -5.38 -15.33
N LEU A 156 -9.51 -5.83 -16.34
CA LEU A 156 -9.72 -5.43 -17.73
C LEU A 156 -11.14 -5.79 -18.21
N ALA A 157 -11.65 -6.95 -17.79
CA ALA A 157 -13.02 -7.37 -18.13
C ALA A 157 -14.06 -6.43 -17.51
N LEU A 158 -13.92 -6.10 -16.21
CA LEU A 158 -14.83 -5.19 -15.50
C LEU A 158 -14.77 -3.77 -16.07
N ASN A 159 -13.58 -3.23 -16.30
CA ASN A 159 -13.38 -1.89 -16.87
C ASN A 159 -14.03 -1.78 -18.26
N LYS A 160 -13.85 -2.81 -19.12
CA LYS A 160 -14.49 -2.86 -20.43
C LYS A 160 -16.01 -2.91 -20.34
N ILE A 161 -16.58 -3.63 -19.36
CA ILE A 161 -18.03 -3.67 -19.13
C ILE A 161 -18.54 -2.28 -18.74
N CYS A 162 -17.91 -1.63 -17.76
CA CYS A 162 -18.30 -0.30 -17.28
C CYS A 162 -18.19 0.78 -18.36
N ARG A 163 -17.13 0.77 -19.19
CA ARG A 163 -16.95 1.76 -20.26
C ARG A 163 -18.04 1.71 -21.33
N HIS A 164 -18.64 0.54 -21.59
CA HIS A 164 -19.66 0.40 -22.63
C HIS A 164 -21.09 0.61 -22.13
N LYS A 165 -21.37 0.30 -20.85
CA LYS A 165 -22.70 0.44 -20.24
C LYS A 165 -22.61 1.00 -18.83
N GLN A 166 -22.16 2.26 -18.74
CA GLN A 166 -21.85 2.94 -17.49
C GLN A 166 -23.07 3.02 -16.56
N GLU A 167 -24.21 3.51 -17.04
CA GLU A 167 -25.41 3.75 -16.24
C GLU A 167 -25.94 2.48 -15.54
N THR A 168 -25.80 1.31 -16.19
CA THR A 168 -26.35 0.06 -15.66
C THR A 168 -25.39 -0.66 -14.69
N TYR A 169 -24.09 -0.61 -14.95
CA TYR A 169 -23.12 -1.47 -14.27
C TYR A 169 -22.13 -0.77 -13.38
N LEU A 170 -21.87 0.53 -13.58
CA LEU A 170 -20.82 1.22 -12.84
C LEU A 170 -21.07 1.19 -11.33
N ASN A 171 -22.23 1.68 -10.87
CA ASN A 171 -22.55 1.74 -9.45
C ASN A 171 -22.51 0.37 -8.73
N PRO A 172 -23.17 -0.70 -9.26
CA PRO A 172 -23.09 -2.02 -8.65
C PRO A 172 -21.66 -2.59 -8.62
N ILE A 173 -20.88 -2.40 -9.68
CA ILE A 173 -19.51 -2.90 -9.75
C ILE A 173 -18.60 -2.13 -8.77
N LEU A 174 -18.72 -0.81 -8.69
CA LEU A 174 -17.98 -0.01 -7.72
C LEU A 174 -18.29 -0.43 -6.28
N LYS A 175 -19.57 -0.60 -5.91
CA LYS A 175 -19.98 -1.10 -4.58
C LYS A 175 -19.32 -2.46 -4.28
N GLN A 176 -19.40 -3.40 -5.22
CA GLN A 176 -18.84 -4.74 -5.03
C GLN A 176 -17.30 -4.76 -4.96
N MET A 177 -16.63 -3.95 -5.78
CA MET A 177 -15.17 -3.82 -5.74
C MET A 177 -14.71 -3.19 -4.43
N TYR A 178 -15.42 -2.18 -3.92
CA TYR A 178 -15.14 -1.58 -2.62
C TYR A 178 -15.31 -2.59 -1.48
N ILE A 179 -16.44 -3.29 -1.42
CA ILE A 179 -16.68 -4.32 -0.38
C ILE A 179 -15.61 -5.41 -0.42
N SER A 180 -15.31 -5.92 -1.63
CA SER A 180 -14.25 -6.92 -1.81
C SER A 180 -12.88 -6.41 -1.37
N TYR A 181 -12.56 -5.15 -1.65
CA TYR A 181 -11.33 -4.51 -1.20
C TYR A 181 -11.24 -4.48 0.33
N VAL A 182 -12.30 -4.00 1.01
CA VAL A 182 -12.35 -3.91 2.47
C VAL A 182 -12.18 -5.28 3.12
N GLN A 183 -12.82 -6.32 2.59
CA GLN A 183 -12.68 -7.69 3.08
C GLN A 183 -11.23 -8.21 2.96
N ASN A 184 -10.56 -7.92 1.85
CA ASN A 184 -9.18 -8.34 1.61
C ASN A 184 -8.13 -7.52 2.37
N CYS A 185 -8.54 -6.44 3.06
CA CYS A 185 -7.67 -5.59 3.86
C CYS A 185 -7.70 -5.94 5.37
N LYS A 186 -8.37 -7.02 5.79
CA LYS A 186 -8.47 -7.43 7.20
C LYS A 186 -7.11 -7.68 7.83
N PHE A 187 -6.21 -8.31 7.08
CA PHE A 187 -4.84 -8.61 7.51
C PHE A 187 -3.83 -8.02 6.53
N THR A 188 -2.86 -7.28 7.07
CA THR A 188 -1.78 -6.70 6.26
C THR A 188 -0.46 -7.35 6.63
N SER A 189 0.19 -7.94 5.64
CA SER A 189 1.53 -8.53 5.76
C SER A 189 2.39 -8.09 4.57
N PRO A 190 3.73 -8.24 4.64
CA PRO A 190 4.62 -7.80 3.56
C PRO A 190 4.28 -8.45 2.21
N ASN A 191 3.78 -9.70 2.24
CA ASN A 191 3.40 -10.45 1.04
C ASN A 191 2.05 -10.00 0.45
N VAL A 192 1.14 -9.47 1.29
CA VAL A 192 -0.20 -9.05 0.88
C VAL A 192 -0.24 -7.58 0.45
N LEU A 193 0.71 -6.76 0.89
CA LEU A 193 0.81 -5.34 0.52
C LEU A 193 0.81 -5.08 -1.00
N PRO A 194 1.53 -5.83 -1.85
CA PRO A 194 1.46 -5.65 -3.31
C PRO A 194 0.04 -5.84 -3.86
N MET A 195 -0.70 -6.84 -3.35
CA MET A 195 -2.09 -7.08 -3.73
C MET A 195 -3.00 -5.92 -3.32
N ILE A 196 -2.87 -5.41 -2.08
CA ILE A 196 -3.66 -4.27 -1.60
C ILE A 196 -3.37 -3.02 -2.46
N ASN A 197 -2.10 -2.76 -2.76
CA ASN A 197 -1.70 -1.65 -3.62
C ASN A 197 -2.25 -1.77 -5.04
N PHE A 198 -2.24 -2.98 -5.61
CA PHE A 198 -2.86 -3.26 -6.90
C PHE A 198 -4.36 -2.95 -6.85
N MET A 199 -5.05 -3.40 -5.79
CA MET A 199 -6.49 -3.14 -5.60
C MET A 199 -6.81 -1.66 -5.50
N GLN A 200 -6.03 -0.89 -4.73
CA GLN A 200 -6.21 0.56 -4.64
C GLN A 200 -6.06 1.25 -5.99
N ARG A 201 -5.04 0.89 -6.78
CA ARG A 201 -4.76 1.52 -8.09
C ARG A 201 -5.90 1.28 -9.07
N THR A 202 -6.29 0.03 -9.25
CA THR A 202 -7.33 -0.36 -10.21
C THR A 202 -8.72 0.09 -9.78
N LEU A 203 -9.03 0.10 -8.48
CA LEU A 203 -10.26 0.71 -7.97
C LEU A 203 -10.27 2.23 -8.21
N SER A 204 -9.14 2.91 -8.03
CA SER A 204 -9.01 4.34 -8.38
C SER A 204 -9.25 4.59 -9.88
N GLU A 205 -8.78 3.70 -10.76
CA GLU A 205 -9.07 3.76 -12.20
C GLU A 205 -10.56 3.57 -12.53
N MET A 206 -11.28 2.73 -11.76
CA MET A 206 -12.73 2.57 -11.96
C MET A 206 -13.50 3.81 -11.53
N TYR A 207 -13.12 4.44 -10.42
CA TYR A 207 -13.70 5.72 -9.98
C TYR A 207 -13.37 6.87 -10.96
N ALA A 208 -12.30 6.76 -11.75
CA ALA A 208 -11.98 7.73 -12.79
C ALA A 208 -12.99 7.75 -13.97
N LEU A 209 -13.86 6.75 -14.09
CA LEU A 209 -14.85 6.69 -15.18
C LEU A 209 -15.96 7.73 -15.02
N ASP A 210 -16.31 8.10 -13.79
CA ASP A 210 -17.41 9.03 -13.49
C ASP A 210 -17.17 9.77 -12.17
N THR A 211 -16.92 11.07 -12.23
CA THR A 211 -16.69 11.88 -11.03
C THR A 211 -17.95 12.09 -10.20
N GLN A 212 -19.15 12.10 -10.82
CA GLN A 212 -20.42 12.30 -10.12
C GLN A 212 -20.82 11.06 -9.32
N ALA A 213 -20.76 9.88 -9.96
CA ALA A 213 -20.99 8.62 -9.26
C ALA A 213 -19.94 8.43 -8.16
N THR A 214 -18.67 8.71 -8.45
CA THR A 214 -17.59 8.64 -7.46
C THR A 214 -17.84 9.52 -6.25
N TYR A 215 -18.35 10.75 -6.44
CA TYR A 215 -18.66 11.64 -5.33
C TYR A 215 -19.69 11.02 -4.37
N GLN A 216 -20.77 10.42 -4.91
CA GLN A 216 -21.82 9.79 -4.09
C GLN A 216 -21.26 8.65 -3.23
N HIS A 217 -20.46 7.76 -3.83
CA HIS A 217 -19.80 6.66 -3.11
C HIS A 217 -18.80 7.19 -2.08
N SER A 218 -17.91 8.10 -2.50
CA SER A 218 -16.88 8.68 -1.64
C SER A 218 -17.50 9.37 -0.44
N PHE A 219 -18.53 10.19 -0.65
CA PHE A 219 -19.24 10.89 0.42
C PHE A 219 -19.84 9.91 1.43
N MET A 220 -20.58 8.90 0.95
CA MET A 220 -21.20 7.89 1.80
C MET A 220 -20.16 7.16 2.66
N TYR A 221 -19.09 6.64 2.05
CA TYR A 221 -18.08 5.87 2.74
C TYR A 221 -17.19 6.73 3.67
N ILE A 222 -16.82 7.96 3.27
CA ILE A 222 -16.09 8.89 4.15
C ILE A 222 -16.97 9.28 5.34
N ARG A 223 -18.26 9.49 5.14
CA ARG A 223 -19.22 9.75 6.22
C ARG A 223 -19.30 8.57 7.19
N GLN A 224 -19.34 7.32 6.71
CA GLN A 224 -19.29 6.14 7.56
C GLN A 224 -18.02 6.09 8.41
N LEU A 225 -16.85 6.34 7.80
CA LEU A 225 -15.57 6.42 8.53
C LEU A 225 -15.60 7.50 9.63
N ALA A 226 -16.21 8.65 9.34
CA ALA A 226 -16.40 9.73 10.31
C ALA A 226 -17.33 9.34 11.47
N ILE A 227 -18.40 8.58 11.19
CA ILE A 227 -19.34 8.10 12.21
C ILE A 227 -18.64 7.11 13.16
N HIS A 228 -17.88 6.14 12.63
CA HIS A 228 -17.09 5.23 13.47
C HIS A 228 -16.12 5.98 14.39
N LEU A 229 -15.42 6.97 13.83
CA LEU A 229 -14.51 7.82 14.60
C LEU A 229 -15.23 8.60 15.71
N ARG A 230 -16.37 9.24 15.38
CA ARG A 230 -17.18 9.97 16.36
C ARG A 230 -17.65 9.05 17.48
N ASN A 231 -18.13 7.86 17.14
CA ASN A 231 -18.58 6.87 18.13
C ASN A 231 -17.43 6.46 19.07
N ALA A 232 -16.23 6.24 18.53
CA ALA A 232 -15.04 5.95 19.33
C ALA A 232 -14.64 7.12 20.26
N MET A 233 -14.78 8.38 19.79
CA MET A 233 -14.52 9.57 20.61
C MET A 233 -15.54 9.75 21.75
N THR A 234 -16.81 9.46 21.48
CA THR A 234 -17.91 9.66 22.45
C THR A 234 -18.01 8.52 23.46
N MET A 235 -18.02 7.26 23.00
CA MET A 235 -18.25 6.10 23.87
C MET A 235 -17.00 5.68 24.64
N LYS A 236 -15.81 5.87 24.06
CA LYS A 236 -14.51 5.54 24.66
C LYS A 236 -14.38 4.08 25.13
N LYS A 237 -15.05 3.15 24.44
CA LYS A 237 -14.98 1.71 24.71
C LYS A 237 -13.92 1.03 23.85
N LYS A 238 -13.35 -0.07 24.34
CA LYS A 238 -12.32 -0.86 23.63
C LYS A 238 -12.81 -1.29 22.23
N GLU A 239 -14.03 -1.81 22.13
CA GLU A 239 -14.68 -2.22 20.88
C GLU A 239 -14.77 -1.05 19.89
N THR A 240 -15.24 0.11 20.36
CA THR A 240 -15.35 1.31 19.51
C THR A 240 -13.99 1.81 19.03
N TYR A 241 -12.93 1.68 19.84
CA TYR A 241 -11.56 1.98 19.40
C TYR A 241 -11.07 0.95 18.36
N GLN A 242 -11.39 -0.33 18.52
CA GLN A 242 -11.00 -1.39 17.57
C GLN A 242 -11.68 -1.21 16.20
N SER A 243 -12.90 -0.65 16.15
CA SER A 243 -13.58 -0.33 14.89
C SER A 243 -12.86 0.72 14.03
N VAL A 244 -12.03 1.58 14.65
CA VAL A 244 -11.22 2.60 13.98
C VAL A 244 -9.77 2.15 13.82
N TYR A 245 -9.21 1.48 14.83
CA TYR A 245 -7.81 1.06 14.87
C TYR A 245 -7.59 -0.34 14.33
N ASN A 246 -8.00 -0.55 13.08
CA ASN A 246 -7.79 -1.78 12.33
C ASN A 246 -7.28 -1.47 10.91
N TRP A 247 -6.76 -2.49 10.23
CA TRP A 247 -6.21 -2.33 8.88
C TRP A 247 -7.25 -1.93 7.84
N GLN A 248 -8.48 -2.42 7.95
CA GLN A 248 -9.55 -2.11 7.00
C GLN A 248 -9.83 -0.60 7.01
N TYR A 249 -10.00 -0.01 8.19
CA TYR A 249 -10.22 1.42 8.36
C TYR A 249 -9.07 2.26 7.77
N ILE A 250 -7.82 1.91 8.10
CA ILE A 250 -6.63 2.63 7.61
C ILE A 250 -6.50 2.52 6.08
N HIS A 251 -6.73 1.33 5.51
CA HIS A 251 -6.69 1.11 4.07
C HIS A 251 -7.85 1.80 3.34
N CYS A 252 -9.02 1.97 3.97
CA CYS A 252 -10.10 2.80 3.43
C CYS A 252 -9.71 4.28 3.39
N LEU A 253 -9.11 4.82 4.46
CA LEU A 253 -8.60 6.20 4.45
C LEU A 253 -7.58 6.40 3.33
N TYR A 254 -6.65 5.44 3.18
CA TYR A 254 -5.61 5.51 2.14
C TYR A 254 -6.18 5.42 0.72
N LEU A 255 -7.20 4.56 0.51
CA LEU A 255 -7.91 4.46 -0.77
C LEU A 255 -8.53 5.82 -1.14
N TRP A 256 -9.28 6.44 -0.24
CA TRP A 256 -9.93 7.73 -0.54
C TRP A 256 -8.92 8.86 -0.74
N CYS A 257 -7.81 8.87 0.02
CA CYS A 257 -6.70 9.79 -0.26
C CYS A 257 -6.17 9.59 -1.68
N ARG A 258 -5.99 8.34 -2.12
CA ARG A 258 -5.49 8.01 -3.45
C ARG A 258 -6.47 8.37 -4.56
N VAL A 259 -7.76 8.07 -4.39
CA VAL A 259 -8.82 8.41 -5.35
C VAL A 259 -8.87 9.93 -5.54
N LEU A 260 -8.98 10.70 -4.46
CA LEU A 260 -9.00 12.16 -4.53
C LEU A 260 -7.70 12.76 -5.10
N SER A 261 -6.55 12.14 -4.81
CA SER A 261 -5.27 12.56 -5.37
C SER A 261 -5.16 12.30 -6.88
N THR A 262 -5.66 11.15 -7.34
CA THR A 262 -5.56 10.72 -8.75
C THR A 262 -6.54 11.48 -9.63
N LEU A 263 -7.72 11.81 -9.11
CA LEU A 263 -8.78 12.52 -9.84
C LEU A 263 -8.67 14.05 -9.73
N HIS A 264 -7.62 14.56 -9.09
CA HIS A 264 -7.39 16.00 -9.00
C HIS A 264 -6.77 16.53 -10.31
N PRO A 265 -7.19 17.70 -10.83
CA PRO A 265 -8.23 18.60 -10.29
C PRO A 265 -9.65 18.17 -10.68
N SER A 266 -10.60 18.26 -9.74
CA SER A 266 -12.02 18.00 -9.98
C SER A 266 -12.89 18.79 -9.00
N ASP A 267 -13.64 19.77 -9.51
CA ASP A 267 -14.53 20.63 -8.72
C ASP A 267 -15.58 19.84 -7.93
N VAL A 268 -16.03 18.71 -8.48
CA VAL A 268 -17.03 17.83 -7.86
C VAL A 268 -16.47 17.16 -6.60
N LEU A 269 -15.20 16.74 -6.61
CA LEU A 269 -14.58 15.93 -5.55
C LEU A 269 -13.81 16.77 -4.53
N GLN A 270 -13.43 17.99 -4.91
CA GLN A 270 -12.70 18.92 -4.05
C GLN A 270 -13.34 19.14 -2.67
N PRO A 271 -14.69 19.26 -2.52
CA PRO A 271 -15.33 19.40 -1.21
C PRO A 271 -15.07 18.24 -0.24
N LEU A 272 -14.69 17.06 -0.72
CA LEU A 272 -14.42 15.88 0.11
C LEU A 272 -13.02 15.86 0.72
N ILE A 273 -12.08 16.69 0.22
CA ILE A 273 -10.70 16.74 0.69
C ILE A 273 -10.63 17.16 2.15
N TYR A 274 -11.33 18.24 2.52
CA TYR A 274 -11.31 18.74 3.89
C TYR A 274 -11.95 17.77 4.91
N PRO A 275 -13.17 17.22 4.67
CA PRO A 275 -13.75 16.19 5.52
C PRO A 275 -12.80 14.98 5.72
N LEU A 276 -12.19 14.48 4.65
CA LEU A 276 -11.26 13.35 4.75
C LEU A 276 -10.04 13.70 5.62
N CYS A 277 -9.45 14.89 5.43
CA CYS A 277 -8.36 15.37 6.27
C CYS A 277 -8.76 15.41 7.76
N GLN A 278 -9.95 15.91 8.07
CA GLN A 278 -10.45 15.97 9.46
C GLN A 278 -10.64 14.59 10.07
N VAL A 279 -11.18 13.62 9.32
CA VAL A 279 -11.32 12.23 9.79
C VAL A 279 -9.95 11.62 10.10
N ILE A 280 -8.96 11.81 9.22
CA ILE A 280 -7.61 11.28 9.46
C ILE A 280 -6.94 11.97 10.66
N ILE A 281 -7.05 13.29 10.78
CA ILE A 281 -6.52 14.05 11.92
C ILE A 281 -7.19 13.60 13.23
N GLY A 282 -8.51 13.40 13.23
CA GLY A 282 -9.21 12.88 14.40
C GLY A 282 -8.78 11.46 14.75
N THR A 283 -8.50 10.61 13.75
CA THR A 283 -7.96 9.26 13.94
C THR A 283 -6.58 9.29 14.62
N ILE A 284 -5.69 10.21 14.20
CA ILE A 284 -4.37 10.43 14.83
C ILE A 284 -4.52 10.82 16.32
N LYS A 285 -5.49 11.69 16.63
CA LYS A 285 -5.72 12.25 17.97
C LYS A 285 -6.55 11.35 18.90
N LEU A 286 -7.16 10.28 18.38
CA LEU A 286 -8.13 9.46 19.12
C LEU A 286 -7.52 8.82 20.39
N VAL A 287 -6.33 8.23 20.31
CA VAL A 287 -5.61 7.67 21.47
C VAL A 287 -4.17 8.19 21.49
N PRO A 288 -3.83 9.10 22.43
CA PRO A 288 -2.52 9.71 22.50
C PRO A 288 -1.48 8.80 23.19
N THR A 289 -1.18 7.61 22.63
CA THR A 289 -0.21 6.66 23.22
C THR A 289 0.88 6.24 22.23
N ALA A 290 2.11 6.06 22.74
CA ALA A 290 3.27 5.62 21.96
C ALA A 290 3.11 4.27 21.23
N ARG A 291 2.18 3.43 21.69
CA ARG A 291 1.82 2.16 21.03
C ARG A 291 1.26 2.34 19.63
N TYR A 292 0.60 3.47 19.37
CA TYR A 292 -0.07 3.76 18.10
C TYR A 292 0.72 4.71 17.20
N TYR A 293 2.00 4.97 17.49
CA TYR A 293 2.83 5.76 16.57
C TYR A 293 2.92 5.17 15.15
N PRO A 294 3.01 3.84 14.93
CA PRO A 294 2.96 3.29 13.58
C PRO A 294 1.66 3.67 12.84
N LEU A 295 0.50 3.58 13.52
CA LEU A 295 -0.78 4.02 12.96
C LEU A 295 -0.76 5.51 12.62
N ARG A 296 -0.24 6.38 13.51
CA ARG A 296 -0.11 7.82 13.21
C ARG A 296 0.75 8.07 11.97
N MET A 297 1.85 7.34 11.82
CA MET A 297 2.72 7.45 10.64
C MET A 297 1.99 7.08 9.35
N HIS A 298 1.18 6.02 9.35
CA HIS A 298 0.36 5.65 8.19
C HIS A 298 -0.64 6.74 7.84
N CYS A 299 -1.29 7.35 8.83
CA CYS A 299 -2.15 8.50 8.64
C CYS A 299 -1.40 9.72 8.07
N CYS A 300 -0.19 10.01 8.59
CA CYS A 300 0.67 11.08 8.07
C CYS A 300 1.09 10.84 6.61
N ARG A 301 1.36 9.58 6.21
CA ARG A 301 1.62 9.23 4.80
C ARG A 301 0.41 9.50 3.91
N ALA A 302 -0.78 9.10 4.36
CA ALA A 302 -2.02 9.33 3.62
C ALA A 302 -2.29 10.83 3.41
N LEU A 303 -2.09 11.64 4.46
CA LEU A 303 -2.23 13.10 4.38
C LEU A 303 -1.17 13.73 3.48
N THR A 304 0.07 13.25 3.53
CA THR A 304 1.16 13.76 2.67
C THR A 304 0.90 13.45 1.21
N LEU A 305 0.41 12.24 0.89
CA LEU A 305 -0.01 11.85 -0.46
C LEU A 305 -1.09 12.79 -1.00
N LEU A 306 -2.12 13.04 -0.18
CA LEU A 306 -3.23 13.92 -0.54
C LEU A 306 -2.75 15.36 -0.77
N SER A 307 -2.00 15.91 0.18
CA SER A 307 -1.45 17.27 0.12
C SER A 307 -0.53 17.48 -1.09
N SER A 308 0.30 16.48 -1.43
CA SER A 308 1.19 16.53 -2.59
C SER A 308 0.44 16.66 -3.92
N SER A 309 -0.75 16.07 -4.02
CA SER A 309 -1.48 15.96 -5.30
C SER A 309 -2.49 17.09 -5.48
N THR A 310 -3.16 17.48 -4.39
CA THR A 310 -4.21 18.52 -4.42
C THR A 310 -3.67 19.93 -4.20
N LYS A 311 -2.37 20.07 -3.88
CA LYS A 311 -1.74 21.33 -3.45
C LYS A 311 -2.46 22.02 -2.28
N THR A 312 -3.28 21.27 -1.55
CA THR A 312 -3.97 21.76 -0.35
C THR A 312 -3.02 21.63 0.83
N PHE A 313 -2.87 22.71 1.60
CA PHE A 313 -2.03 22.69 2.79
C PHE A 313 -2.67 21.82 3.88
N VAL A 314 -1.91 20.83 4.38
CA VAL A 314 -2.28 19.99 5.51
C VAL A 314 -1.15 20.00 6.54
N PRO A 315 -1.37 20.39 7.80
CA PRO A 315 -0.31 20.49 8.80
C PRO A 315 0.09 19.11 9.35
N VAL A 316 0.92 18.37 8.61
CA VAL A 316 1.39 17.02 9.01
C VAL A 316 2.54 17.07 10.02
N LEU A 317 3.45 18.06 9.85
CA LEU A 317 4.67 18.18 10.65
C LEU A 317 4.46 18.21 12.16
N PRO A 318 3.46 18.93 12.72
CA PRO A 318 3.24 18.94 14.17
C PRO A 318 3.07 17.54 14.77
N PHE A 319 2.35 16.64 14.08
CA PHE A 319 2.14 15.27 14.55
C PHE A 319 3.41 14.42 14.56
N LEU A 320 4.35 14.71 13.65
CA LEU A 320 5.63 14.01 13.56
C LEU A 320 6.60 14.53 14.61
N VAL A 321 6.66 15.86 14.80
CA VAL A 321 7.62 16.44 15.73
C VAL A 321 7.22 16.27 17.19
N GLU A 322 5.92 16.18 17.50
CA GLU A 322 5.40 15.79 18.81
C GLU A 322 6.03 14.47 19.31
N ILE A 323 6.32 13.53 18.42
CA ILE A 323 6.92 12.23 18.77
C ILE A 323 8.34 12.41 19.32
N PHE A 324 9.12 13.37 18.80
CA PHE A 324 10.47 13.66 19.32
C PHE A 324 10.43 14.17 20.77
N GLN A 325 9.36 14.85 21.16
CA GLN A 325 9.18 15.39 22.52
C GLN A 325 8.67 14.33 23.50
N GLN A 326 7.85 13.39 23.02
CA GLN A 326 7.22 12.37 23.85
C GLN A 326 8.11 11.15 24.12
N VAL A 327 9.08 10.86 23.22
CA VAL A 327 9.95 9.71 23.35
C VAL A 327 11.31 10.11 23.89
N ASP A 328 11.68 9.53 25.04
CA ASP A 328 13.03 9.70 25.58
C ASP A 328 14.04 8.83 24.81
N PHE A 329 14.74 9.45 23.87
CA PHE A 329 15.81 8.83 23.10
C PHE A 329 17.14 8.68 23.86
N ASN A 330 17.32 9.38 24.99
CA ASN A 330 18.52 9.27 25.82
C ASN A 330 18.49 8.02 26.71
N LYS A 331 17.29 7.54 27.07
CA LYS A 331 17.14 6.31 27.84
C LYS A 331 17.69 5.09 27.09
N LYS A 332 18.59 4.34 27.73
CA LYS A 332 19.11 3.08 27.17
C LYS A 332 17.96 2.10 26.92
N PRO A 333 17.94 1.41 25.75
CA PRO A 333 16.94 0.36 25.49
C PRO A 333 17.03 -0.73 26.55
N GLY A 334 15.87 -1.23 27.00
CA GLY A 334 15.81 -2.31 27.98
C GLY A 334 16.13 -3.67 27.38
N ARG A 335 16.00 -3.82 26.06
CA ARG A 335 16.24 -5.08 25.34
C ARG A 335 16.90 -4.84 23.98
N MET A 336 17.85 -5.70 23.63
CA MET A 336 18.41 -5.80 22.29
C MET A 336 17.62 -6.86 21.51
N SER A 337 17.14 -6.52 20.32
CA SER A 337 16.45 -7.45 19.42
C SER A 337 17.29 -7.62 18.16
N LYS A 338 17.37 -8.85 17.65
CA LYS A 338 18.05 -9.17 16.39
C LYS A 338 17.17 -8.88 15.16
N LYS A 339 15.84 -8.84 15.33
CA LYS A 339 14.90 -8.63 14.23
C LYS A 339 14.40 -7.17 14.20
N PRO A 340 14.47 -6.48 13.05
CA PRO A 340 13.91 -5.15 12.91
C PRO A 340 12.38 -5.18 12.97
N ILE A 341 11.77 -4.10 13.46
CA ILE A 341 10.32 -3.92 13.45
C ILE A 341 9.91 -3.38 12.09
N ASN A 342 9.04 -4.10 11.38
CA ASN A 342 8.51 -3.61 10.12
C ASN A 342 7.33 -2.64 10.36
N PHE A 343 7.63 -1.34 10.33
CA PHE A 343 6.65 -0.27 10.51
C PHE A 343 5.60 -0.21 9.37
N ALA A 344 5.86 -0.83 8.21
CA ALA A 344 4.92 -0.82 7.08
C ALA A 344 3.68 -1.69 7.33
N VAL A 345 3.78 -2.71 8.19
CA VAL A 345 2.74 -3.73 8.40
C VAL A 345 2.30 -3.86 9.86
N ILE A 346 2.61 -2.86 10.68
CA ILE A 346 2.16 -2.79 12.08
C ILE A 346 1.36 -1.50 12.34
N LEU A 347 0.28 -1.63 13.10
CA LEU A 347 -0.52 -0.48 13.58
C LEU A 347 -0.29 -0.21 15.08
N LYS A 348 -0.04 -1.27 15.85
CA LYS A 348 0.03 -1.24 17.31
C LYS A 348 1.26 -1.98 17.81
N LEU A 349 2.05 -1.33 18.66
CA LEU A 349 3.20 -1.92 19.32
C LEU A 349 2.83 -2.54 20.67
N ASN A 350 3.39 -3.70 20.96
CA ASN A 350 3.29 -4.34 22.27
C ASN A 350 4.25 -3.70 23.28
N LYS A 351 3.99 -3.91 24.58
CA LYS A 351 4.85 -3.38 25.66
C LYS A 351 6.32 -3.80 25.51
N VAL A 352 6.55 -5.02 25.03
CA VAL A 352 7.89 -5.56 24.77
C VAL A 352 8.60 -4.76 23.68
N ASN A 353 7.93 -4.53 22.54
CA ASN A 353 8.49 -3.79 21.41
C ASN A 353 8.94 -2.38 21.81
N LEU A 354 8.19 -1.70 22.69
CA LEU A 354 8.54 -0.34 23.16
C LEU A 354 9.86 -0.29 23.96
N MET A 355 10.30 -1.42 24.54
CA MET A 355 11.54 -1.51 25.30
C MET A 355 12.74 -1.89 24.43
N GLU A 356 12.49 -2.32 23.18
CA GLU A 356 13.52 -2.76 22.27
C GLU A 356 14.27 -1.60 21.62
N LYS A 357 15.57 -1.80 21.38
CA LYS A 357 16.37 -0.85 20.60
C LYS A 357 15.81 -0.66 19.19
N ALA A 358 15.36 -1.75 18.55
CA ALA A 358 14.82 -1.75 17.19
C ALA A 358 13.62 -0.80 17.02
N TYR A 359 12.86 -0.54 18.09
CA TYR A 359 11.79 0.45 18.09
C TYR A 359 12.32 1.87 17.93
N LYS A 360 13.33 2.28 18.72
CA LYS A 360 13.89 3.64 18.64
C LYS A 360 14.65 3.88 17.34
N ASP A 361 15.44 2.90 16.90
CA ASP A 361 16.16 2.95 15.64
C ASP A 361 15.16 3.13 14.47
N GLY A 362 14.16 2.25 14.37
CA GLY A 362 13.15 2.34 13.32
C GLY A 362 12.26 3.59 13.44
N LEU A 363 11.96 4.05 14.65
CA LEU A 363 11.20 5.28 14.88
C LEU A 363 11.91 6.50 14.27
N ILE A 364 13.22 6.64 14.48
CA ILE A 364 14.03 7.71 13.88
C ILE A 364 14.00 7.62 12.35
N ASP A 365 14.20 6.42 11.80
CA ASP A 365 14.19 6.21 10.35
C ASP A 365 12.84 6.61 9.73
N GLN A 366 11.73 6.21 10.36
CA GLN A 366 10.39 6.57 9.89
C GLN A 366 10.12 8.07 10.02
N LEU A 367 10.51 8.70 11.13
CA LEU A 367 10.34 10.15 11.30
C LEU A 367 11.17 10.93 10.28
N TYR A 368 12.41 10.49 10.02
CA TYR A 368 13.26 11.06 9.01
C TYR A 368 12.60 11.00 7.63
N ASP A 369 12.13 9.81 7.24
CA ASP A 369 11.50 9.55 5.94
C ASP A 369 10.24 10.42 5.75
N LEU A 370 9.35 10.46 6.75
CA LEU A 370 8.09 11.21 6.67
C LEU A 370 8.29 12.72 6.65
N ILE A 371 9.19 13.25 7.48
CA ILE A 371 9.46 14.70 7.51
C ILE A 371 10.13 15.12 6.20
N LEU A 372 11.08 14.32 5.70
CA LEU A 372 11.73 14.59 4.43
C LEU A 372 10.74 14.52 3.26
N GLU A 373 9.89 13.49 3.20
CA GLU A 373 8.86 13.35 2.18
C GLU A 373 7.89 14.52 2.20
N TYR A 374 7.40 14.92 3.38
CA TYR A 374 6.50 16.08 3.50
C TYR A 374 7.17 17.37 3.03
N PHE A 375 8.39 17.67 3.48
CA PHE A 375 9.10 18.88 3.01
C PHE A 375 9.42 18.84 1.52
N HIS A 376 9.69 17.65 0.96
CA HIS A 376 9.86 17.49 -0.47
C HIS A 376 8.61 17.94 -1.25
N THR A 377 7.40 17.61 -0.77
CA THR A 377 6.14 18.04 -1.45
C THR A 377 5.99 19.55 -1.55
N GLN A 378 6.60 20.30 -0.62
CA GLN A 378 6.52 21.76 -0.54
C GLN A 378 7.84 22.44 -0.92
N ALA A 379 8.83 21.69 -1.42
CA ALA A 379 10.21 22.16 -1.53
C ALA A 379 10.39 23.38 -2.44
N ASN A 380 9.51 23.51 -3.44
CA ASN A 380 9.46 24.59 -4.41
C ASN A 380 8.51 25.72 -4.03
N SER A 381 7.78 25.62 -2.92
CA SER A 381 6.83 26.66 -2.52
C SER A 381 7.54 27.92 -2.05
N ILE A 382 6.99 29.07 -2.42
CA ILE A 382 7.51 30.38 -2.01
C ILE A 382 7.48 30.56 -0.48
N GLY A 383 6.55 29.90 0.20
CA GLY A 383 6.37 29.90 1.66
C GLY A 383 7.13 28.80 2.40
N PHE A 384 8.03 28.07 1.73
CA PHE A 384 8.80 26.99 2.36
C PHE A 384 9.59 27.43 3.60
N PRO A 385 10.28 28.60 3.64
CA PRO A 385 11.01 29.03 4.83
C PRO A 385 10.12 29.18 6.06
N GLU A 386 8.94 29.77 5.89
CA GLU A 386 7.95 29.97 6.95
C GLU A 386 7.37 28.63 7.41
N LEU A 387 7.08 27.71 6.48
CA LEU A 387 6.61 26.37 6.79
C LEU A 387 7.65 25.54 7.56
N ALA A 388 8.93 25.65 7.19
CA ALA A 388 10.01 24.87 7.78
C ALA A 388 10.43 25.38 9.16
N LEU A 389 10.26 26.68 9.44
CA LEU A 389 10.78 27.32 10.64
C LEU A 389 10.36 26.66 11.96
N PRO A 390 9.06 26.34 12.22
CA PRO A 390 8.67 25.68 13.47
C PRO A 390 9.36 24.33 13.67
N THR A 391 9.49 23.55 12.60
CA THR A 391 10.16 22.24 12.64
C THR A 391 11.66 22.40 12.87
N ILE A 392 12.31 23.36 12.20
CA ILE A 392 13.73 23.69 12.41
C ILE A 392 14.02 23.99 13.89
N ILE A 393 13.17 24.81 14.53
CA ILE A 393 13.33 25.16 15.95
C ILE A 393 13.23 23.92 16.84
N GLN A 394 12.21 23.08 16.61
CA GLN A 394 11.97 21.88 17.42
C GLN A 394 13.06 20.81 17.21
N LEU A 395 13.54 20.61 15.97
CA LEU A 395 14.67 19.71 15.70
C LEU A 395 15.97 20.22 16.35
N LYS A 396 16.22 21.53 16.36
CA LYS A 396 17.37 22.11 17.09
C LYS A 396 17.26 21.88 18.60
N ALA A 397 16.07 22.01 19.18
CA ALA A 397 15.84 21.71 20.58
C ALA A 397 16.13 20.23 20.88
N PHE A 398 15.59 19.31 20.08
CA PHE A 398 15.87 17.88 20.19
C PHE A 398 17.38 17.56 20.11
N LEU A 399 18.12 18.19 19.19
CA LEU A 399 19.57 17.97 19.05
C LEU A 399 20.40 18.50 20.22
N LYS A 400 19.89 19.46 21.00
CA LYS A 400 20.52 19.93 22.24
C LYS A 400 20.31 18.94 23.38
N GLU A 401 19.14 18.30 23.43
CA GLU A 401 18.76 17.37 24.49
C GLU A 401 19.25 15.93 24.25
N CYS A 402 19.25 15.48 22.98
CA CYS A 402 19.63 14.12 22.61
C CYS A 402 21.15 13.96 22.50
N LYS A 403 21.74 13.22 23.45
CA LYS A 403 23.19 12.95 23.52
C LYS A 403 23.61 11.71 22.71
N VAL A 404 22.65 10.93 22.22
CA VAL A 404 22.92 9.66 21.52
C VAL A 404 23.21 9.93 20.04
N ALA A 405 24.47 9.70 19.62
CA ALA A 405 24.94 9.96 18.26
C ALA A 405 24.14 9.25 17.16
N ASN A 406 23.64 8.04 17.43
CA ASN A 406 22.87 7.27 16.44
C ASN A 406 21.55 7.93 16.05
N TYR A 407 20.95 8.70 16.96
CA TYR A 407 19.69 9.40 16.69
C TYR A 407 19.93 10.86 16.30
N SER A 408 20.92 11.51 16.91
CA SER A 408 21.22 12.91 16.64
C SER A 408 21.92 13.13 15.29
N LYS A 409 22.70 12.18 14.76
CA LYS A 409 23.33 12.30 13.43
C LYS A 409 22.30 12.35 12.29
N PRO A 410 21.34 11.41 12.17
CA PRO A 410 20.29 11.50 11.14
C PRO A 410 19.48 12.78 11.26
N VAL A 411 19.02 13.14 12.48
CA VAL A 411 18.21 14.36 12.66
C VAL A 411 18.99 15.63 12.31
N ARG A 412 20.29 15.67 12.59
CA ARG A 412 21.16 16.78 12.17
C ARG A 412 21.28 16.88 10.66
N GLN A 413 21.48 15.76 9.98
CA GLN A 413 21.51 15.71 8.52
C GLN A 413 20.19 16.20 7.91
N LEU A 414 19.05 15.78 8.45
CA LEU A 414 17.73 16.26 8.03
C LEU A 414 17.61 17.78 8.20
N LEU A 415 17.97 18.28 9.39
CA LEU A 415 17.94 19.70 9.73
C LEU A 415 18.78 20.51 8.73
N GLU A 416 20.01 20.09 8.45
CA GLU A 416 20.89 20.76 7.50
C GLU A 416 20.26 20.84 6.10
N LYS A 417 19.65 19.75 5.61
CA LYS A 417 19.00 19.73 4.30
C LYS A 417 17.75 20.61 4.23
N VAL A 418 16.96 20.66 5.30
CA VAL A 418 15.80 21.55 5.38
C VAL A 418 16.25 23.02 5.40
N GLN A 419 17.30 23.35 6.15
CA GLN A 419 17.85 24.71 6.22
C GLN A 419 18.52 25.14 4.91
N GLU A 420 19.21 24.23 4.23
CA GLU A 420 19.78 24.44 2.90
C GLU A 420 18.69 24.86 1.91
N ASN A 421 17.57 24.12 1.88
CA ASN A 421 16.44 24.45 1.02
C ASN A 421 15.77 25.77 1.40
N SER A 422 15.60 26.03 2.70
CA SER A 422 15.06 27.30 3.18
C SER A 422 15.92 28.48 2.71
N SER A 423 17.24 28.37 2.80
CA SER A 423 18.18 29.41 2.36
C SER A 423 18.14 29.59 0.83
N TYR A 424 18.07 28.48 0.08
CA TYR A 424 17.92 28.49 -1.37
C TYR A 424 16.66 29.24 -1.82
N ILE A 425 15.51 28.91 -1.21
CA ILE A 425 14.23 29.56 -1.51
C ILE A 425 14.25 31.04 -1.11
N THR A 426 14.77 31.39 0.07
CA THR A 426 14.91 32.79 0.49
C THR A 426 15.76 33.60 -0.49
N GLY A 427 16.89 33.05 -0.96
CA GLY A 427 17.77 33.72 -1.92
C GLY A 427 17.13 33.91 -3.30
N ARG A 428 16.27 32.97 -3.73
CA ARG A 428 15.49 33.13 -4.97
C ARG A 428 14.34 34.12 -4.79
N ARG A 429 13.67 34.11 -3.64
CA ARG A 429 12.57 35.03 -3.30
C ARG A 429 13.03 36.48 -3.27
N GLN A 430 14.24 36.76 -2.79
CA GLN A 430 14.82 38.12 -2.79
C GLN A 430 14.99 38.71 -4.20
N LYS A 431 15.04 37.86 -5.24
CA LYS A 431 15.18 38.27 -6.64
C LYS A 431 13.84 38.35 -7.37
N ALA A 432 12.73 38.00 -6.71
CA ALA A 432 11.41 38.04 -7.31
C ALA A 432 10.95 39.50 -7.44
N ALA A 433 10.54 39.90 -8.64
CA ALA A 433 10.06 41.25 -8.95
C ALA A 433 8.54 41.43 -8.77
N PHE A 434 7.84 40.40 -8.28
CA PHE A 434 6.39 40.40 -8.09
C PHE A 434 6.00 40.40 -6.60
N GLY A 435 4.84 40.96 -6.28
CA GLY A 435 4.26 40.93 -4.94
C GLY A 435 3.45 39.67 -4.67
N VAL A 436 3.25 39.33 -3.38
CA VAL A 436 2.47 38.15 -2.94
C VAL A 436 0.99 38.23 -3.37
N ALA A 437 0.48 39.42 -3.70
CA ALA A 437 -0.88 39.61 -4.21
C ALA A 437 -1.11 39.03 -5.61
N ASP A 438 -0.04 38.84 -6.41
CA ASP A 438 -0.15 38.25 -7.74
C ASP A 438 -0.03 36.72 -7.68
N ALA A 439 -1.17 36.06 -7.49
CA ALA A 439 -1.23 34.60 -7.41
C ALA A 439 -0.74 33.89 -8.68
N ALA A 440 -0.90 34.51 -9.86
CA ALA A 440 -0.47 33.94 -11.12
C ALA A 440 1.07 33.99 -11.24
N ALA A 441 1.69 35.11 -10.86
CA ALA A 441 3.14 35.24 -10.82
C ALA A 441 3.77 34.30 -9.79
N VAL A 442 3.16 34.16 -8.60
CA VAL A 442 3.60 33.19 -7.58
C VAL A 442 3.57 31.76 -8.14
N ALA A 443 2.44 31.35 -8.74
CA ALA A 443 2.30 30.01 -9.31
C ALA A 443 3.29 29.73 -10.45
N ALA A 444 3.55 30.73 -11.30
CA ALA A 444 4.55 30.64 -12.37
C ALA A 444 5.97 30.48 -11.80
N TRP A 445 6.30 31.23 -10.75
CA TRP A 445 7.60 31.14 -10.07
C TRP A 445 7.80 29.77 -9.40
N GLU A 446 6.80 29.27 -8.66
CA GLU A 446 6.88 27.94 -8.01
C GLU A 446 7.04 26.81 -9.04
N LYS A 447 6.41 26.95 -10.21
CA LYS A 447 6.57 26.02 -11.33
C LYS A 447 7.99 26.08 -11.92
N GLN A 448 8.54 27.27 -12.15
CA GLN A 448 9.91 27.42 -12.62
C GLN A 448 10.92 26.77 -11.65
N ILE A 449 10.77 27.02 -10.34
CA ILE A 449 11.64 26.42 -9.33
C ILE A 449 11.48 24.89 -9.28
N GLN A 450 10.29 24.37 -9.57
CA GLN A 450 10.06 22.92 -9.70
C GLN A 450 10.86 22.32 -10.86
N GLU A 451 10.87 22.98 -12.02
CA GLU A 451 11.57 22.53 -13.23
C GLU A 451 13.09 22.59 -13.08
N GLU A 452 13.62 23.64 -12.46
CA GLU A 452 15.05 23.78 -12.16
C GLU A 452 15.53 22.77 -11.10
N GLY A 453 14.60 22.35 -10.23
CA GLY A 453 14.83 21.42 -9.13
C GLY A 453 15.53 22.07 -7.94
N THR A 454 15.09 21.71 -6.73
CA THR A 454 15.66 22.24 -5.50
C THR A 454 16.76 21.33 -4.93
N PRO A 455 17.66 21.86 -4.06
CA PRO A 455 18.63 21.02 -3.34
C PRO A 455 17.95 19.87 -2.58
N LEU A 456 16.78 20.13 -1.97
CA LEU A 456 16.03 19.11 -1.25
C LEU A 456 15.45 18.04 -2.17
N SER A 457 14.94 18.41 -3.36
CA SER A 457 14.43 17.44 -4.34
C SER A 457 15.52 16.53 -4.89
N ARG A 458 16.73 17.05 -5.11
CA ARG A 458 17.88 16.23 -5.51
C ARG A 458 18.26 15.24 -4.41
N TYR A 459 18.32 15.73 -3.17
CA TYR A 459 18.61 14.90 -2.01
C TYR A 459 17.55 13.81 -1.78
N TYR A 460 16.26 14.17 -1.80
CA TYR A 460 15.16 13.22 -1.65
C TYR A 460 15.17 12.15 -2.74
N SER A 461 15.47 12.51 -3.99
CA SER A 461 15.55 11.53 -5.09
C SER A 461 16.67 10.50 -4.87
N GLN A 462 17.82 10.92 -4.34
CA GLN A 462 18.90 10.01 -3.98
C GLN A 462 18.54 9.16 -2.77
N TRP A 463 17.97 9.78 -1.74
CA TRP A 463 17.51 9.11 -0.52
C TRP A 463 16.48 8.02 -0.83
N LYS A 464 15.47 8.34 -1.65
CA LYS A 464 14.41 7.41 -2.05
C LYS A 464 14.97 6.18 -2.77
N LYS A 465 15.92 6.37 -3.68
CA LYS A 465 16.61 5.25 -4.37
C LYS A 465 17.41 4.39 -3.41
N LEU A 466 18.11 4.98 -2.44
CA LEU A 466 18.84 4.25 -1.42
C LEU A 466 17.87 3.43 -0.56
N ARG A 467 16.77 4.05 -0.12
CA ARG A 467 15.77 3.43 0.74
C ARG A 467 15.03 2.30 0.05
N GLU A 468 14.70 2.44 -1.24
CA GLU A 468 14.08 1.39 -2.02
C GLU A 468 15.00 0.17 -2.16
N LYS A 469 16.30 0.38 -2.38
CA LYS A 469 17.30 -0.70 -2.38
C LYS A 469 17.41 -1.38 -1.01
N GLU A 470 17.43 -0.61 0.07
CA GLU A 470 17.46 -1.16 1.43
C GLU A 470 16.22 -2.02 1.71
N ILE A 471 15.03 -1.54 1.35
CA ILE A 471 13.78 -2.29 1.49
C ILE A 471 13.80 -3.55 0.62
N GLN A 472 14.32 -3.50 -0.60
CA GLN A 472 14.46 -4.70 -1.45
C GLN A 472 15.41 -5.73 -0.84
N LEU A 473 16.51 -5.28 -0.23
CA LEU A 473 17.45 -6.17 0.48
C LEU A 473 16.78 -6.81 1.71
N GLU A 474 16.04 -6.03 2.50
CA GLU A 474 15.25 -6.52 3.64
C GLU A 474 14.18 -7.55 3.21
N ILE A 475 13.49 -7.31 2.10
CA ILE A 475 12.48 -8.24 1.54
C ILE A 475 13.14 -9.52 1.02
N SER A 476 14.35 -9.43 0.44
CA SER A 476 15.07 -10.59 -0.11
C SER A 476 15.63 -11.55 0.96
N GLY A 477 15.48 -11.23 2.25
CA GLY A 477 15.97 -12.05 3.35
C GLY A 477 17.50 -12.13 3.44
N LYS A 478 18.22 -11.35 2.61
CA LYS A 478 19.62 -11.03 2.86
C LYS A 478 19.62 -10.11 4.08
N GLU A 479 19.77 -10.70 5.26
CA GLU A 479 20.20 -9.98 6.46
C GLU A 479 21.28 -8.97 6.07
N ARG A 480 21.33 -7.81 6.73
CA ARG A 480 22.43 -6.83 6.63
C ARG A 480 23.76 -7.54 6.93
N MET A 481 24.29 -8.28 5.96
CA MET A 481 25.69 -8.63 5.86
C MET A 481 26.35 -7.31 5.56
N GLU A 482 27.12 -6.86 6.54
CA GLU A 482 28.10 -5.80 6.42
C GLU A 482 29.03 -6.12 5.24
N ASP A 483 28.63 -5.75 4.03
CA ASP A 483 29.48 -5.76 2.83
C ASP A 483 28.94 -4.71 1.85
N LEU A 484 28.94 -3.46 2.29
CA LEU A 484 29.07 -2.34 1.37
C LEU A 484 30.51 -1.87 1.47
N ASP A 485 31.32 -2.34 0.52
CA ASP A 485 32.66 -1.86 0.23
C ASP A 485 32.57 -0.36 -0.16
N LEU A 486 32.57 0.49 0.87
CA LEU A 486 32.79 1.92 0.73
C LEU A 486 34.23 2.10 0.24
N PRO A 487 34.48 2.92 -0.79
CA PRO A 487 35.84 3.12 -1.30
C PRO A 487 36.79 3.47 -0.15
N GLU A 488 37.77 2.60 0.09
CA GLU A 488 38.81 2.83 1.08
C GLU A 488 39.52 4.15 0.77
N ILE A 489 39.22 5.18 1.57
CA ILE A 489 40.09 6.34 1.68
C ILE A 489 41.38 5.80 2.31
N LYS A 490 42.43 5.63 1.51
CA LYS A 490 43.79 5.30 1.98
C LYS A 490 44.25 6.33 3.00
N ARG A 491 43.92 6.10 4.26
CA ARG A 491 44.49 6.81 5.40
C ARG A 491 45.88 6.21 5.62
N LYS A 492 46.92 6.98 5.29
CA LYS A 492 48.31 6.68 5.69
C LYS A 492 48.33 6.30 7.17
N LYS A 493 48.91 5.14 7.50
CA LYS A 493 49.11 4.66 8.87
C LYS A 493 49.91 5.71 9.64
N ILE A 494 49.29 6.34 10.65
CA ILE A 494 49.98 7.13 11.67
C ILE A 494 50.26 6.16 12.82
N GLN A 495 51.32 5.38 12.68
CA GLN A 495 51.97 4.65 13.77
C GLN A 495 53.41 5.15 13.79
N GLU A 496 53.64 6.29 14.45
CA GLU A 496 54.97 6.70 14.95
C GLU A 496 54.90 7.98 15.82
N LYS A 497 53.85 8.82 15.73
CA LYS A 497 53.74 10.06 16.53
C LYS A 497 53.06 9.96 17.91
N LYS A 498 52.78 8.76 18.43
CA LYS A 498 52.14 8.61 19.77
C LYS A 498 53.12 8.43 20.93
N ALA A 499 54.42 8.37 20.66
CA ALA A 499 55.46 8.22 21.68
C ALA A 499 56.15 9.55 22.06
N GLU A 500 56.10 10.56 21.19
CA GLU A 500 56.74 11.87 21.41
C GLU A 500 55.83 12.84 22.20
N ASP A 501 54.54 12.92 21.87
CA ASP A 501 53.59 13.81 22.58
C ASP A 501 53.30 13.40 24.04
N LYS A 502 53.64 12.17 24.43
CA LYS A 502 53.49 11.68 25.82
C LYS A 502 54.71 12.00 26.70
N LYS A 503 55.83 12.44 26.10
CA LYS A 503 57.01 12.94 26.84
C LYS A 503 56.94 14.45 27.05
N GLU A 504 56.45 15.22 26.08
CA GLU A 504 56.32 16.69 26.22
C GLU A 504 55.23 17.14 27.21
N PHE A 505 54.19 16.33 27.48
CA PHE A 505 53.15 16.68 28.46
C PHE A 505 53.53 16.37 29.92
N LYS A 506 54.63 15.64 30.16
CA LYS A 506 55.07 15.24 31.51
C LYS A 506 56.12 16.18 32.11
N ASP A 507 56.78 17.00 31.28
CA ASP A 507 57.77 18.02 31.68
C ASP A 507 57.15 19.40 32.01
N LEU A 508 55.83 19.59 31.84
CA LEU A 508 55.16 20.88 32.06
C LEU A 508 54.57 21.07 33.48
N PHE A 509 54.70 20.09 34.39
CA PHE A 509 54.14 20.16 35.75
C PHE A 509 55.08 19.57 36.82
N GLN A 510 56.38 19.88 36.72
CA GLN A 510 57.30 19.75 37.85
C GLN A 510 57.83 21.15 38.25
N SER A 511 57.22 21.73 39.28
CA SER A 511 57.92 22.55 40.27
C SER A 511 57.08 22.63 41.56
N ASP A 512 57.52 21.88 42.57
CA ASP A 512 57.70 22.26 43.97
C ASP A 512 56.61 23.07 44.69
N SER A 513 55.88 22.38 45.56
CA SER A 513 55.68 22.84 46.94
C SER A 513 55.44 21.61 47.83
N ASP A 514 56.41 21.36 48.70
CA ASP A 514 56.41 20.36 49.76
C ASP A 514 55.24 20.54 50.75
N SER A 515 54.67 19.42 51.20
CA SER A 515 54.28 19.19 52.61
C SER A 515 53.87 17.73 52.81
N ASP A 516 54.83 16.99 53.37
CA ASP A 516 54.88 15.71 54.10
C ASP A 516 53.61 14.91 54.50
N GLY A 517 53.82 13.58 54.46
CA GLY A 517 53.23 12.53 55.33
C GLY A 517 51.90 11.94 54.86
N ASP A 518 51.65 10.63 54.75
CA ASP A 518 52.40 9.44 55.16
C ASP A 518 51.82 8.22 54.40
N ASP A 519 52.64 7.18 54.41
CA ASP A 519 52.53 5.78 53.98
C ASP A 519 51.14 5.08 54.12
N ALA A 520 50.81 4.25 53.11
CA ALA A 520 50.39 2.84 53.29
C ALA A 520 49.90 2.23 51.97
N GLY A 521 50.72 1.37 51.37
CA GLY A 521 50.28 0.42 50.35
C GLY A 521 49.44 -0.74 50.93
N ILE A 522 48.91 -1.57 50.01
CA ILE A 522 48.81 -3.05 50.06
C ILE A 522 47.45 -3.64 49.61
N LYS A 523 47.55 -4.36 48.48
CA LYS A 523 46.92 -5.63 48.05
C LYS A 523 45.44 -5.69 47.61
N ILE A 524 45.35 -5.91 46.30
CA ILE A 524 44.37 -6.74 45.57
C ILE A 524 44.27 -8.13 46.22
N LYS A 525 43.03 -8.62 46.41
CA LYS A 525 42.72 -10.05 46.50
C LYS A 525 41.44 -10.36 45.73
N ASP A 526 41.61 -11.19 44.70
CA ASP A 526 40.55 -11.87 43.96
C ASP A 526 39.69 -12.74 44.87
N GLU A 527 38.37 -12.70 44.69
CA GLU A 527 37.51 -13.87 44.91
C GLU A 527 36.35 -13.89 43.90
N LYS A 528 36.43 -14.87 42.99
CA LYS A 528 35.33 -15.32 42.13
C LYS A 528 34.38 -16.20 42.94
N ALA A 529 33.08 -15.91 42.91
CA ALA A 529 32.05 -16.93 43.08
C ALA A 529 30.86 -16.63 42.16
N SER A 530 30.65 -17.56 41.23
CA SER A 530 29.64 -17.59 40.19
C SER A 530 28.22 -17.83 40.71
N LYS A 531 27.24 -17.02 40.27
CA LYS A 531 25.84 -17.45 40.13
C LYS A 531 25.25 -16.93 38.82
N THR A 532 25.29 -17.78 37.81
CA THR A 532 24.51 -17.68 36.56
C THR A 532 23.00 -17.76 36.85
N PRO A 533 22.15 -16.89 36.28
CA PRO A 533 20.71 -17.10 36.26
C PRO A 533 20.36 -18.17 35.20
N GLN A 534 19.56 -19.16 35.59
CA GLN A 534 19.06 -20.22 34.70
C GLN A 534 18.16 -19.66 33.57
N PRO A 535 18.18 -20.25 32.36
CA PRO A 535 17.27 -19.91 31.28
C PRO A 535 15.85 -20.42 31.58
N LEU A 536 14.85 -19.57 31.35
CA LEU A 536 13.42 -19.90 31.47
C LEU A 536 13.05 -21.08 30.55
N SER A 537 12.26 -22.02 31.08
CA SER A 537 11.82 -23.22 30.36
C SER A 537 10.89 -22.89 29.18
N SER A 538 10.98 -23.71 28.13
CA SER A 538 10.15 -23.65 26.91
C SER A 538 8.64 -23.60 27.16
N SER A 539 8.17 -24.20 28.25
CA SER A 539 6.77 -24.14 28.69
C SER A 539 6.30 -22.74 29.12
N ALA A 540 7.18 -21.89 29.63
CA ALA A 540 6.87 -20.51 29.99
C ALA A 540 6.86 -19.58 28.75
N LEU A 541 7.64 -19.91 27.72
CA LEU A 541 7.61 -19.22 26.42
C LEU A 541 6.35 -19.56 25.62
N ILE A 542 5.82 -20.78 25.75
CA ILE A 542 4.56 -21.19 25.11
C ILE A 542 3.36 -20.46 25.74
N LYS A 543 3.28 -20.36 27.08
CA LYS A 543 2.23 -19.57 27.76
C LYS A 543 2.29 -18.05 27.50
N LEU A 544 3.44 -17.52 27.06
CA LEU A 544 3.59 -16.13 26.62
C LEU A 544 3.22 -15.93 25.13
N ALA A 545 3.19 -17.00 24.33
CA ALA A 545 2.76 -16.99 22.93
C ALA A 545 1.23 -17.13 22.79
N GLU A 546 0.55 -17.72 23.78
CA GLU A 546 -0.92 -17.89 23.84
C GLU A 546 -1.65 -16.66 24.42
N GLY A 547 -1.06 -15.47 24.35
CA GLY A 547 -1.70 -14.24 24.79
C GLY A 547 -2.75 -13.75 23.79
N ASP A 548 -4.02 -13.95 24.12
CA ASP A 548 -5.25 -13.43 23.51
C ASP A 548 -5.19 -13.30 21.99
N GLU A 549 -5.56 -14.38 21.29
CA GLU A 549 -5.93 -14.32 19.88
C GLU A 549 -7.00 -13.22 19.68
N ASP A 550 -6.70 -12.28 18.80
CA ASP A 550 -7.54 -11.17 18.39
C ASP A 550 -8.87 -11.71 17.81
N VAL A 551 -9.91 -11.79 18.65
CA VAL A 551 -11.29 -11.91 18.19
C VAL A 551 -11.68 -10.53 17.62
N VAL A 552 -11.52 -10.38 16.31
CA VAL A 552 -11.90 -9.17 15.56
C VAL A 552 -13.31 -9.34 15.04
N GLU A 553 -14.27 -8.67 15.68
CA GLU A 553 -15.64 -8.51 15.17
C GLU A 553 -15.64 -7.73 13.84
N ASP A 554 -16.55 -8.11 12.95
CA ASP A 554 -16.62 -7.60 11.59
C ASP A 554 -17.04 -6.12 11.57
N LEU A 555 -16.45 -5.35 10.65
CA LEU A 555 -16.98 -4.04 10.27
C LEU A 555 -18.29 -4.27 9.50
N GLU A 556 -19.40 -4.22 10.21
CA GLU A 556 -20.74 -4.21 9.61
C GLU A 556 -20.91 -2.92 8.79
N LEU A 557 -20.79 -3.05 7.47
CA LEU A 557 -21.27 -2.04 6.55
C LEU A 557 -22.80 -2.18 6.51
N SER A 558 -23.53 -1.25 7.13
CA SER A 558 -24.99 -1.23 7.04
C SER A 558 -25.40 -1.13 5.57
N ASP A 559 -26.17 -2.10 5.09
CA ASP A 559 -26.67 -2.17 3.71
C ASP A 559 -27.89 -1.25 3.46
N ASP A 560 -28.33 -0.49 4.47
CA ASP A 560 -29.46 0.43 4.39
C ASP A 560 -29.00 1.87 4.14
N ASP A 561 -28.97 2.26 2.86
CA ASP A 561 -29.61 3.44 2.25
C ASP A 561 -29.20 3.59 0.77
#